data_AF-A0A7J3U789-F1
#
_entry.id   AF-A0A7J3U789-F1
#
_cell.length_a   1.000
_cell.length_b   1.000
_cell.length_c   1.000
_cell.angle_alpha   90.00
_cell.angle_beta   90.00
_cell.angle_gamma   90.00
#
_symmetry.space_group_name_H-M   'P 1'
#
loop_
_entity.id
_entity.type
_entity.pdbx_description
1 polymer ?
#
loop_
_entity_poly.entity_id
_entity_poly.type
_entity_poly.pdbx_seq_one_letter_code
_entity_poly.pdbx_strand_id
1 'polypeptide(L)' 'FSTLYNTVMKFEEMGLIHLFNVGGETRIDTEMKPHINIIDRKSGRIRDLYDRKLIKMLEDRMGGRDIIVNIIAY' A
#
# COMPACT_ATOMS: atom_id res chain seq x y z
N PHE A 1 8.09 -12.54 -19.08
CA PHE A 1 8.07 -11.30 -18.28
C PHE A 1 6.93 -10.35 -18.66
N SER A 2 6.67 -10.09 -19.95
CA SER A 2 5.60 -9.18 -20.39
C SER A 2 4.19 -9.58 -19.95
N THR A 3 3.84 -10.87 -19.96
CA THR A 3 2.48 -11.31 -19.56
C THR A 3 2.17 -11.04 -18.10
N LEU A 4 3.11 -11.34 -17.18
CA LEU A 4 2.92 -11.09 -15.74
C LEU A 4 2.74 -9.60 -15.47
N TYR A 5 3.63 -8.77 -16.04
CA TYR A 5 3.56 -7.32 -15.89
C TYR A 5 2.21 -6.76 -16.37
N ASN A 6 1.78 -7.15 -17.57
CA ASN A 6 0.50 -6.72 -18.13
C ASN A 6 -0.70 -7.16 -17.26
N THR A 7 -0.66 -8.36 -16.69
CA THR A 7 -1.72 -8.83 -15.80
C THR A 7 -1.75 -8.04 -14.48
N VAL A 8 -0.59 -7.81 -13.87
CA VAL A 8 -0.48 -7.02 -12.64
C VAL A 8 -0.97 -5.59 -12.86
N MET A 9 -0.54 -4.94 -13.95
CA MET A 9 -1.02 -3.58 -14.26
C MET A 9 -2.53 -3.52 -14.48
N LYS A 10 -3.14 -4.52 -15.12
CA LYS A 10 -4.60 -4.58 -15.25
C LYS A 10 -5.31 -4.72 -13.91
N PHE A 11 -4.75 -5.50 -12.98
CA PHE A 11 -5.33 -5.61 -11.64
C PHE A 11 -5.23 -4.29 -10.86
N GLU A 12 -4.14 -3.54 -11.02
CA GLU A 12 -4.00 -2.19 -10.47
C GLU A 12 -5.06 -1.23 -11.04
N GLU A 13 -5.23 -1.22 -12.36
CA GLU A 13 -6.23 -0.38 -13.05
C GLU A 13 -7.67 -0.70 -12.63
N MET A 14 -7.93 -1.96 -12.28
CA MET A 14 -9.23 -2.41 -11.77
C MET A 14 -9.40 -2.15 -10.25
N GLY A 15 -8.36 -1.67 -9.56
CA GLY A 15 -8.37 -1.48 -8.10
C GLY A 15 -8.43 -2.79 -7.32
N LEU A 16 -7.95 -3.91 -7.90
CA LEU A 16 -7.93 -5.23 -7.27
C LEU A 16 -6.62 -5.51 -6.52
N ILE A 17 -5.60 -4.69 -6.75
CA ILE A 17 -4.33 -4.65 -6.03
C ILE A 17 -3.87 -3.18 -5.96
N HIS A 18 -2.88 -2.91 -5.11
CA HIS A 18 -2.15 -1.64 -5.13
C HIS A 18 -0.65 -1.86 -5.33
N LEU A 19 -0.04 -1.08 -6.21
CA LEU A 19 1.39 -1.12 -6.47
C LEU A 19 2.10 0.05 -5.78
N PHE A 20 3.19 -0.25 -5.09
CA PHE A 20 4.05 0.77 -4.51
C PHE A 20 5.52 0.35 -4.57
N ASN A 21 6.43 1.33 -4.53
CA ASN A 21 7.86 1.07 -4.63
C ASN A 21 8.57 1.29 -3.28
N VAL A 22 9.39 0.32 -2.88
CA VAL A 22 10.19 0.36 -1.66
C VAL A 22 11.58 -0.18 -1.97
N GLY A 23 12.62 0.63 -1.72
CA GLY A 23 14.00 0.16 -1.87
C GLY A 23 14.39 -0.26 -3.29
N GLY A 24 13.70 0.26 -4.32
CA GLY A 24 13.92 -0.13 -5.72
C GLY A 24 13.14 -1.36 -6.18
N GLU A 25 12.35 -1.97 -5.29
CA GLU A 25 11.46 -3.09 -5.61
C GLU A 25 10.01 -2.63 -5.68
N THR A 26 9.28 -3.10 -6.69
CA THR A 26 7.83 -2.95 -6.76
C THR A 26 7.17 -4.00 -5.86
N ARG A 27 6.35 -3.54 -4.93
CA ARG A 27 5.53 -4.36 -4.03
C ARG A 27 4.09 -4.34 -4.50
N ILE A 28 3.45 -5.48 -4.34
CA ILE A 28 2.05 -5.72 -4.69
C ILE A 28 1.28 -5.90 -3.39
N ASP A 29 0.39 -4.97 -3.12
CA ASP A 29 -0.58 -5.04 -2.04
C ASP A 29 -1.85 -5.71 -2.54
N THR A 30 -2.31 -6.75 -1.87
CA THR A 30 -3.56 -7.44 -2.19
C THR A 30 -4.63 -7.25 -1.12
N GLU A 31 -4.34 -6.49 -0.05
CA GLU A 31 -5.32 -6.21 1.00
C GLU A 31 -6.21 -5.04 0.59
N MET A 32 -7.49 -5.34 0.42
CA MET A 32 -8.51 -4.38 -0.04
C MET A 32 -9.14 -3.60 1.14
N LYS A 33 -8.93 -4.05 2.38
CA LYS A 33 -9.40 -3.33 3.57
C LYS A 33 -8.49 -2.15 3.86
N PRO A 34 -9.03 -1.00 4.31
CA PRO A 34 -8.21 0.11 4.78
C PRO A 34 -7.22 -0.34 5.86
N HIS A 35 -5.93 -0.14 5.59
CA HIS A 35 -4.83 -0.50 6.47
C HIS A 35 -3.66 0.45 6.23
N ILE A 36 -2.68 0.41 7.13
CA ILE A 36 -1.46 1.22 7.03
C ILE A 36 -0.27 0.27 6.89
N ASN A 37 0.52 0.48 5.86
CA ASN A 37 1.76 -0.27 5.64
C ASN A 37 2.90 0.29 6.50
N ILE A 38 3.40 -0.51 7.44
CA ILE A 38 4.61 -0.24 8.23
C ILE A 38 5.77 -1.00 7.61
N ILE A 39 6.79 -0.25 7.16
CA ILE A 39 7.88 -0.79 6.35
C ILE A 39 9.20 -0.70 7.12
N ASP A 40 9.79 -1.85 7.48
CA ASP A 40 11.15 -1.92 8.00
C ASP A 40 12.15 -1.90 6.83
N ARG A 41 12.88 -0.79 6.68
CA ARG A 41 13.86 -0.62 5.59
C ARG A 41 15.08 -1.52 5.70
N LYS A 42 15.45 -2.01 6.89
CA LYS A 42 16.62 -2.88 7.06
C LYS A 42 16.31 -4.30 6.64
N SER A 43 15.14 -4.82 7.06
CA SER A 43 14.75 -6.19 6.75
C SER A 43 13.88 -6.34 5.51
N GLY A 44 13.31 -5.25 4.98
CA GLY A 44 12.35 -5.25 3.89
C GLY A 44 10.98 -5.84 4.28
N ARG A 45 10.75 -6.08 5.58
CA ARG A 45 9.49 -6.60 6.11
C ARG A 45 8.44 -5.51 6.14
N ILE A 46 7.24 -5.86 5.71
CA ILE A 46 6.05 -5.01 5.73
C ILE A 46 5.06 -5.63 6.70
N ARG A 47 4.42 -4.79 7.50
CA ARG A 47 3.35 -5.19 8.43
C ARG A 47 2.18 -4.25 8.29
N ASP A 48 1.00 -4.82 8.28
CA ASP A 48 -0.24 -4.07 8.16
C ASP A 48 -0.73 -3.68 9.55
N LEU A 49 -1.07 -2.41 9.71
CA LEU A 49 -1.72 -1.89 10.91
C LEU A 49 -3.17 -1.50 10.58
N TYR A 50 -4.11 -2.12 11.30
CA TYR A 50 -5.55 -1.91 11.13
C TYR A 50 -6.13 -0.99 12.21
N ASP A 51 -5.50 0.15 12.48
CA ASP A 51 -5.97 1.12 13.47
C ASP A 51 -7.02 2.07 12.87
N ARG A 52 -8.29 1.79 13.15
CA ARG A 52 -9.43 2.60 12.64
C ARG A 52 -9.37 4.07 13.05
N LYS A 53 -8.86 4.41 14.24
CA LYS A 53 -8.81 5.80 14.70
C LYS A 53 -7.75 6.56 13.92
N LEU A 54 -6.59 5.94 13.73
CA LEU A 54 -5.50 6.52 12.95
C LEU A 54 -5.89 6.68 11.48
N ILE A 55 -6.48 5.65 10.88
CA ILE A 55 -6.98 5.69 9.49
C ILE A 55 -7.99 6.82 9.31
N LYS A 56 -9.01 6.91 10.17
CA LYS A 56 -10.01 7.97 10.10
C LYS A 56 -9.41 9.36 10.26
N MET A 57 -8.45 9.53 11.17
CA MET A 57 -7.74 10.80 11.34
C MET A 57 -6.98 11.20 10.07
N LEU A 58 -6.42 10.23 9.34
CA LEU A 58 -5.73 10.48 8.08
C LEU A 58 -6.71 10.83 6.96
N GLU A 59 -7.83 10.10 6.84
CA GLU A 59 -8.93 10.41 5.91
C GLU A 59 -9.46 11.84 6.11
N ASP A 60 -9.78 12.20 7.36
CA ASP A 60 -10.31 13.52 7.73
C ASP A 60 -9.30 14.64 7.42
N ARG A 61 -8.00 14.40 7.64
CA ARG A 61 -6.94 15.40 7.38
C ARG A 61 -6.68 15.63 5.89
N MET A 62 -6.79 14.58 5.09
CA MET A 62 -6.44 14.62 3.67
C MET A 62 -7.65 14.90 2.76
N GLY A 63 -8.87 14.82 3.29
CA GLY A 63 -10.10 15.14 2.55
C GLY A 63 -10.44 14.12 1.46
N GLY A 64 -9.92 12.88 1.57
CA GLY A 64 -10.07 11.83 0.58
C GLY A 64 -10.21 10.45 1.21
N ARG A 65 -10.82 9.52 0.47
CA ARG A 65 -11.01 8.11 0.86
C ARG A 65 -10.12 7.14 0.10
N ASP A 66 -9.37 7.63 -0.89
CA ASP A 66 -8.49 6.84 -1.73
C ASP A 66 -7.06 7.38 -1.56
N ILE A 67 -6.39 6.91 -0.50
CA ILE A 67 -5.09 7.43 -0.06
C ILE A 67 -4.20 6.25 0.30
N ILE A 68 -3.01 6.21 -0.29
CA ILE A 68 -1.95 5.29 0.10
C ILE A 68 -1.06 5.98 1.13
N VAL A 69 -0.97 5.39 2.33
CA VAL A 69 -0.12 5.90 3.42
C VAL A 69 0.98 4.90 3.75
N ASN A 70 2.23 5.30 3.52
CA ASN A 70 3.41 4.52 3.87
C ASN A 70 4.10 5.13 5.09
N ILE A 71 4.20 4.38 6.18
CA ILE A 71 4.93 4.82 7.37
C ILE A 71 6.33 4.22 7.37
N ILE A 72 7.33 5.13 7.38
CA ILE A 72 8.74 4.79 7.49
C ILE A 72 9.19 5.08 8.92
N ALA A 73 9.53 4.04 9.68
CA ALA A 73 10.10 4.14 11.01
C ALA A 73 11.59 3.74 10.98
N TYR A 74 12.42 4.42 11.78
CA TYR A 74 13.88 4.20 11.88
C TYR A 74 14.29 3.77 13.30
#